data_AF-M1UP92-F1
#
_entry.id   AF-M1UP92-F1
#
_cell.length_a   1.000
_cell.length_b   1.000
_cell.length_c   1.000
_cell.angle_alpha   90.00
_cell.angle_beta   90.00
_cell.angle_gamma   90.00
#
_symmetry.space_group_name_H-M   'P 1'
#
loop_
_entity.id
_entity.type
_entity.pdbx_description
1 polymer ?
#
loop_
_entity_poly.entity_id
_entity_poly.type
_entity_poly.pdbx_seq_one_letter_code
_entity_poly.pdbx_strand_id
1 'polypeptide(L)'
;MEARVDMMSTIVAAIADIDDLTLKASAAIGDLQDLGVTHADIELATGISSSRIAKIRREAAALDHDDSDNEDNSQSPDADNDQEDKGELVSRQDSGK
;
A
#
# COMPACT_ATOMS: atom_id res chain seq x y z
N MET A 1 -13.26 -14.53 -34.06
CA MET A 1 -12.11 -14.49 -33.12
C MET A 1 -11.56 -13.08 -33.04
N GLU A 2 -11.43 -12.38 -34.17
CA GLU A 2 -10.99 -10.97 -34.29
C GLU A 2 -11.73 -10.00 -33.36
N ALA A 3 -13.07 -9.93 -33.39
CA ALA A 3 -13.83 -9.01 -32.52
C ALA A 3 -13.59 -9.20 -31.01
N ARG A 4 -13.21 -10.42 -30.58
CA ARG A 4 -12.85 -10.68 -29.17
C ARG A 4 -11.46 -10.12 -28.86
N VAL A 5 -10.52 -10.25 -29.78
CA VAL A 5 -9.16 -9.70 -29.65
C VAL A 5 -9.23 -8.17 -29.62
N ASP A 6 -10.00 -7.54 -30.51
CA ASP A 6 -10.17 -6.08 -30.54
C ASP A 6 -10.77 -5.53 -29.24
N MET A 7 -11.75 -6.24 -28.68
CA MET A 7 -12.35 -5.85 -27.41
C MET A 7 -11.37 -5.99 -26.24
N MET A 8 -10.52 -7.02 -26.24
CA MET A 8 -9.47 -7.16 -25.22
C MET A 8 -8.42 -6.06 -25.34
N SER A 9 -8.01 -5.69 -26.55
CA SER A 9 -7.09 -4.56 -26.77
C SER A 9 -7.68 -3.24 -26.26
N THR A 10 -8.98 -3.01 -26.47
CA THR A 10 -9.68 -1.83 -25.94
C THR A 10 -9.69 -1.82 -24.42
N ILE A 11 -9.92 -2.98 -23.77
CA ILE A 11 -9.90 -3.09 -22.31
C ILE A 11 -8.50 -2.79 -21.76
N VAL A 12 -7.45 -3.34 -22.37
CA VAL A 12 -6.06 -3.09 -21.96
C VAL A 12 -5.72 -1.61 -22.06
N ALA A 13 -6.08 -0.94 -23.16
CA ALA A 13 -5.87 0.50 -23.31
C ALA A 13 -6.63 1.30 -22.24
N ALA A 14 -7.89 0.94 -21.97
CA ALA A 14 -8.68 1.61 -20.93
C ALA A 14 -8.10 1.41 -19.52
N ILE A 15 -7.49 0.26 -19.22
CA ILE A 15 -6.80 0.02 -17.95
C ILE A 15 -5.57 0.92 -17.84
N ALA A 16 -4.74 0.97 -18.87
CA ALA A 16 -3.55 1.84 -18.89
C ALA A 16 -3.92 3.33 -18.71
N ASP A 17 -5.01 3.78 -19.33
CA ASP A 17 -5.53 5.13 -19.15
C ASP A 17 -5.98 5.41 -17.70
N ILE A 18 -6.58 4.41 -17.02
CA ILE A 18 -6.98 4.53 -15.61
C ILE A 18 -5.75 4.63 -14.70
N ASP A 19 -4.70 3.85 -14.98
CA ASP A 19 -3.46 3.83 -14.19
C ASP A 19 -2.73 5.19 -14.31
N ASP A 20 -2.58 5.71 -15.53
CA ASP A 20 -1.99 7.03 -15.79
C ASP A 20 -2.79 8.16 -15.12
N LEU A 21 -4.13 8.11 -15.18
CA LEU A 21 -4.98 9.07 -14.47
C LEU A 21 -4.82 8.98 -12.95
N THR A 22 -4.61 7.78 -12.41
CA THR A 22 -4.38 7.55 -10.98
C THR A 22 -3.06 8.16 -10.53
N LEU A 23 -1.99 7.96 -11.28
CA LEU A 23 -0.68 8.59 -11.03
C LEU A 23 -0.77 10.11 -11.09
N LYS A 24 -1.40 10.68 -12.13
CA LYS A 24 -1.61 12.13 -12.29
C LYS A 24 -2.43 12.72 -11.15
N ALA A 25 -3.50 12.04 -10.73
CA ALA A 25 -4.30 12.48 -9.59
C ALA A 25 -3.49 12.50 -8.30
N SER A 26 -2.67 11.46 -8.05
CA SER A 26 -1.80 11.40 -6.88
C SER A 26 -0.79 12.56 -6.86
N ALA A 27 -0.14 12.82 -8.00
CA ALA A 27 0.80 13.93 -8.17
C ALA A 27 0.14 15.29 -7.90
N ALA A 28 -1.04 15.55 -8.50
CA ALA A 28 -1.76 16.80 -8.28
C ALA A 28 -2.18 17.01 -6.81
N ILE A 29 -2.53 15.93 -6.11
CA ILE A 29 -2.81 16.00 -4.65
C ILE A 29 -1.51 16.32 -3.89
N GLY A 30 -0.36 15.78 -4.32
CA GLY A 30 0.96 16.15 -3.80
C GLY A 30 1.26 17.64 -3.95
N ASP A 31 1.14 18.17 -5.16
CA ASP A 31 1.37 19.59 -5.46
C ASP A 31 0.50 20.52 -4.60
N LEU A 32 -0.77 20.16 -4.38
CA LEU A 32 -1.67 20.91 -3.51
C LEU A 32 -1.20 20.91 -2.06
N GLN A 33 -0.70 19.78 -1.56
CA GLN A 33 -0.17 19.69 -0.20
C GLN A 33 1.11 20.48 0.00
N ASP A 34 1.98 20.53 -1.02
CA ASP A 34 3.20 21.35 -0.99
C ASP A 34 2.86 22.85 -0.92
N LEU A 35 1.69 23.25 -1.42
CA LEU A 35 1.13 24.59 -1.26
C LEU A 35 0.41 24.81 0.08
N GLY A 36 0.40 23.82 0.97
CA GLY A 36 -0.24 23.88 2.28
C GLY A 36 -1.75 23.60 2.27
N VAL A 37 -2.31 23.11 1.16
CA VAL A 37 -3.73 22.73 1.07
C VAL A 37 -3.96 21.40 1.80
N THR A 38 -4.91 21.37 2.73
CA THR A 38 -5.21 20.16 3.51
C THR A 38 -6.16 19.23 2.75
N HIS A 39 -6.25 17.95 3.15
CA HIS A 39 -7.26 17.05 2.59
C HIS A 39 -8.70 17.58 2.75
N ALA A 40 -8.97 18.28 3.86
CA ALA A 40 -10.29 18.86 4.10
C ALA A 40 -10.61 19.99 3.10
N ASP A 41 -9.61 20.80 2.74
CA ASP A 41 -9.76 21.85 1.73
C ASP A 41 -10.01 21.25 0.33
N ILE A 42 -9.28 20.18 -0.01
CA ILE A 42 -9.48 19.44 -1.27
C ILE A 42 -10.88 18.84 -1.31
N GLU A 43 -11.33 18.21 -0.23
CA GLU A 43 -12.67 17.63 -0.12
C GLU A 43 -13.76 18.70 -0.25
N LEU A 44 -13.59 19.85 0.41
CA LEU A 44 -14.51 20.97 0.30
C LEU A 44 -14.58 21.56 -1.12
N ALA A 45 -13.44 21.68 -1.81
CA ALA A 45 -13.37 22.28 -3.14
C ALA A 45 -13.83 21.35 -4.27
N THR A 46 -13.59 20.04 -4.13
CA THR A 46 -13.80 19.05 -5.21
C THR A 46 -14.96 18.09 -4.96
N GLY A 47 -15.41 17.95 -3.71
CA GLY A 47 -16.35 16.91 -3.28
C GLY A 47 -15.72 15.52 -3.19
N ILE A 48 -14.41 15.36 -3.40
CA ILE A 48 -13.71 14.09 -3.29
C ILE A 48 -13.36 13.84 -1.82
N SER A 49 -13.87 12.75 -1.25
CA SER A 49 -13.62 12.43 0.16
C SER A 49 -12.15 12.16 0.47
N SER A 50 -11.73 12.48 1.69
CA SER A 50 -10.40 12.14 2.22
C SER A 50 -10.07 10.65 2.11
N SER A 51 -11.07 9.77 2.25
CA SER A 51 -10.92 8.32 2.06
C SER A 51 -10.60 7.94 0.61
N ARG A 52 -11.16 8.64 -0.37
CA ARG A 52 -10.89 8.42 -1.79
C ARG A 52 -9.53 8.99 -2.18
N ILE A 53 -9.13 10.13 -1.62
CA ILE A 53 -7.76 10.67 -1.74
C ILE A 53 -6.73 9.66 -1.24
N ALA A 54 -6.94 9.11 -0.04
CA ALA A 54 -6.05 8.09 0.53
C ALA A 54 -5.98 6.82 -0.31
N LYS A 55 -7.09 6.43 -0.96
CA LYS A 55 -7.14 5.30 -1.89
C LYS A 55 -6.30 5.56 -3.13
N ILE A 56 -6.48 6.71 -3.80
CA ILE A 56 -5.72 7.11 -5.00
C ILE A 56 -4.22 7.06 -4.72
N ARG A 57 -3.77 7.56 -3.56
CA ARG A 57 -2.34 7.55 -3.20
C ARG A 57 -1.77 6.14 -3.05
N ARG A 58 -2.51 5.22 -2.43
CA ARG A 58 -2.06 3.83 -2.29
C ARG A 58 -2.00 3.12 -3.64
N GLU A 59 -3.00 3.36 -4.50
CA GLU A 59 -3.04 2.78 -5.85
C GLU A 59 -1.89 3.33 -6.71
N ALA A 60 -1.64 4.64 -6.69
CA ALA A 60 -0.51 5.25 -7.38
C ALA A 60 0.85 4.72 -6.88
N ALA A 61 1.02 4.54 -5.56
CA ALA A 61 2.26 3.98 -5.02
C ALA A 61 2.50 2.53 -5.46
N ALA A 62 1.43 1.73 -5.61
CA ALA A 62 1.54 0.36 -6.13
C ALA A 62 1.92 0.36 -7.62
N LEU A 63 1.34 1.26 -8.42
CA LEU A 63 1.66 1.40 -9.85
C LEU A 63 3.10 1.86 -10.10
N ASP A 64 3.60 2.80 -9.30
CA ASP A 64 4.99 3.31 -9.39
C ASP A 64 6.03 2.21 -9.04
N HIS A 65 5.66 1.24 -8.20
CA HIS A 65 6.53 0.09 -7.86
C HIS A 65 6.42 -1.06 -8.88
N ASP A 66 5.31 -1.20 -9.61
CA ASP A 66 5.13 -2.26 -10.62
C ASP A 66 6.04 -2.05 -11.85
N ASP A 67 6.46 -0.81 -12.12
CA ASP A 67 7.50 -0.50 -13.11
C ASP A 67 8.93 -0.74 -12.57
N SER A 68 9.08 -0.89 -11.25
CA SER A 68 10.39 -0.90 -10.56
C SER A 68 10.91 -2.27 -10.18
N ASP A 69 10.08 -3.32 -10.09
CA ASP A 69 10.55 -4.62 -9.55
C ASP A 69 10.09 -5.83 -10.38
N ASN A 70 10.90 -6.14 -11.39
CA ASN A 70 11.24 -7.52 -11.73
C ASN A 70 12.54 -7.90 -11.01
N GLU A 71 12.65 -7.85 -9.67
CA GLU A 71 13.64 -8.63 -8.89
C GLU A 71 13.12 -9.01 -7.49
N ASP A 72 12.86 -10.30 -7.33
CA ASP A 72 13.27 -11.15 -6.19
C ASP A 72 12.92 -10.71 -4.74
N ASN A 73 11.70 -11.02 -4.34
CA ASN A 73 11.39 -11.98 -3.26
C ASN A 73 12.46 -12.21 -2.16
N SER A 74 12.81 -11.20 -1.36
CA SER A 74 13.46 -11.44 -0.08
C SER A 74 12.42 -11.93 0.93
N GLN A 75 12.24 -13.26 1.00
CA GLN A 75 11.73 -13.90 2.21
C GLN A 75 12.59 -13.42 3.40
N SER A 76 12.01 -12.72 4.36
CA SER A 76 12.66 -12.55 5.66
C SER A 76 12.78 -13.93 6.30
N PRO A 77 13.99 -14.46 6.56
CA PRO A 77 14.12 -15.56 7.48
C PRO A 77 13.89 -14.97 8.88
N ASP A 78 12.82 -15.40 9.54
CA ASP A 78 12.70 -15.31 11.00
C ASP A 78 13.89 -16.06 11.61
N ALA A 79 14.94 -15.31 11.92
CA ALA A 79 16.08 -15.77 12.67
C ALA A 79 16.20 -14.90 13.92
N ASP A 80 15.51 -15.30 14.97
CA ASP A 80 15.90 -14.97 16.35
C ASP A 80 15.88 -16.27 17.16
N ASN A 81 16.98 -17.00 17.01
CA ASN A 81 17.42 -17.97 18.00
C ASN A 81 18.47 -17.25 18.87
N ASP A 82 18.02 -16.64 19.97
CA ASP A 82 18.92 -16.29 21.06
C ASP A 82 18.47 -16.97 22.35
N GLN A 83 19.29 -17.97 22.71
CA GLN A 83 19.35 -18.60 24.00
C GLN A 83 19.88 -17.59 25.03
N GLU A 84 19.11 -17.31 26.08
CA GLU A 84 19.69 -17.01 27.40
C GLU A 84 19.15 -17.99 28.44
N ASP A 85 19.98 -19.02 28.61
CA ASP A 85 20.19 -19.78 29.83
C ASP A 85 20.34 -18.84 31.05
N LYS A 86 19.49 -19.00 32.07
CA LYS A 86 19.90 -19.35 33.46
C LYS A 86 18.76 -19.21 34.48
N GLY A 87 18.31 -20.39 34.91
CA GLY A 87 18.07 -20.81 36.29
C GLY A 87 17.45 -19.83 37.30
N GLU A 88 16.28 -20.22 37.81
CA GLU A 88 16.05 -20.18 39.26
C GLU A 88 15.06 -21.28 39.68
N LEU A 89 15.61 -22.39 40.18
CA LEU A 89 14.90 -23.38 40.98
C LEU A 89 14.74 -22.82 42.39
N VAL A 90 13.54 -22.37 42.76
CA VAL A 90 13.20 -22.07 44.16
C VAL A 90 11.93 -22.82 44.58
N SER A 91 12.21 -23.87 45.35
CA SER A 91 11.58 -24.30 46.60
C SER A 91 10.05 -24.42 46.72
N ARG A 92 9.66 -25.69 46.93
CA ARG A 92 8.45 -26.16 47.59
C ARG A 92 8.18 -25.44 48.92
N GLN A 93 7.00 -24.84 49.11
CA GLN A 93 6.20 -24.80 50.35
C GLN A 93 4.72 -24.63 49.92
N ASP A 94 3.90 -25.68 50.04
CA ASP A 94 2.96 -25.91 51.13
C ASP A 94 1.75 -24.96 51.15
N SER A 95 0.57 -25.51 50.84
CA SER A 95 -0.75 -24.99 51.23
C SER A 95 -1.83 -26.02 50.89
N GLY A 96 -2.22 -26.84 51.88
CA GLY A 96 -3.35 -27.76 51.76
C GLY A 96 -3.81 -28.29 53.11
N LYS A 97 -4.63 -27.47 53.79
CA LYS A 97 -5.39 -27.81 55.00
C LYS A 97 -6.35 -28.98 54.79
#